data_AF-A0AAD5XFG1-F1
#
_entry.id   AF-A0AAD5XFG1-F1
#
_cell.length_a   1.000
_cell.length_b   1.000
_cell.length_c   1.000
_cell.angle_alpha   90.00
_cell.angle_beta   90.00
_cell.angle_gamma   90.00
#
_symmetry.space_group_name_H-M   'P 1'
#
loop_
_entity.id
_entity.type
_entity.pdbx_description
1 polymer ?
#
loop_
_entity_poly.entity_id
_entity_poly.type
_entity_poly.pdbx_seq_one_letter_code
_entity_poly.pdbx_strand_id
1 'polypeptide(L)' 'MIKKLEATTIQQLRVGLFAVSLAQITSELLQNSIDAGATAIEILVNIPDRAIELRDNGVGIAPDDFTLLAQ' A
#
# COMPACT_ATOMS: atom_id res chain seq x y z
N MET A 1 -20.84 -31.99 4.17
CA MET A 1 -19.38 -32.08 4.40
C MET A 1 -18.77 -30.69 4.24
N ILE A 2 -17.94 -30.26 5.18
CA ILE A 2 -17.13 -29.04 5.05
C ILE A 2 -15.83 -29.41 4.32
N LYS A 3 -15.40 -28.61 3.34
CA LYS A 3 -14.16 -28.80 2.57
C LYS A 3 -13.32 -27.54 2.60
N LYS A 4 -11.99 -27.71 2.54
CA LYS A 4 -11.03 -26.61 2.45
C LYS A 4 -11.26 -25.85 1.14
N LEU A 5 -11.23 -24.52 1.21
CA LEU A 5 -11.31 -23.68 0.01
C LEU A 5 -10.03 -23.78 -0.82
N GLU A 6 -10.20 -23.68 -2.14
CA GLU A 6 -9.11 -23.55 -3.09
C GLU A 6 -8.29 -22.27 -2.81
N ALA A 7 -6.98 -22.33 -3.05
CA ALA A 7 -6.07 -21.22 -2.75
C ALA A 7 -6.48 -19.91 -3.46
N THR A 8 -6.99 -20.02 -4.68
CA THR A 8 -7.53 -18.90 -5.46
C THR A 8 -8.74 -18.26 -4.79
N THR A 9 -9.65 -19.05 -4.21
CA THR A 9 -10.80 -18.52 -3.47
C THR A 9 -10.40 -17.91 -2.14
N ILE A 10 -9.40 -18.47 -1.45
CA ILE A 10 -8.80 -17.85 -0.26
C ILE A 10 -8.21 -16.48 -0.62
N GLN A 11 -7.47 -16.38 -1.73
CA GLN A 11 -6.91 -15.12 -2.23
C GLN A 11 -8.01 -14.10 -2.53
N GLN A 12 -9.07 -14.51 -3.23
CA GLN A 12 -10.22 -13.65 -3.58
C GLN A 12 -11.02 -13.19 -2.34
N LEU A 13 -11.21 -14.07 -1.35
CA LEU A 13 -11.85 -13.72 -0.08
C LEU A 13 -10.99 -12.76 0.74
N ARG A 14 -9.66 -12.90 0.71
CA ARG A 14 -8.74 -11.92 1.32
C ARG A 14 -8.91 -10.55 0.67
N VAL A 15 -9.07 -10.45 -0.66
CA VAL A 15 -9.35 -9.18 -1.35
C VAL A 15 -10.68 -8.57 -0.89
N GLY A 16 -11.70 -9.39 -0.60
CA GLY A 16 -12.99 -8.92 -0.08
C GLY A 16 -12.96 -8.41 1.38
N LEU A 17 -12.02 -8.89 2.19
CA LEU A 17 -11.76 -8.40 3.56
C LEU A 17 -10.81 -7.19 3.58
N PHE A 18 -9.90 -7.13 2.61
CA PHE A 18 -9.00 -6.00 2.33
C PHE A 18 -9.58 -5.14 1.20
N ALA A 19 -10.82 -4.67 1.34
CA ALA A 19 -11.30 -3.56 0.53
C ALA A 19 -10.57 -2.28 0.99
N VAL A 20 -9.28 -2.19 0.69
CA VAL A 20 -8.42 -1.09 1.11
C VAL A 20 -8.97 0.17 0.45
N SER A 21 -9.52 1.05 1.27
CA SER A 21 -9.98 2.34 0.77
C SER A 21 -8.75 3.16 0.32
N LEU A 22 -8.93 4.04 -0.66
CA LEU A 22 -7.89 5.00 -1.05
C LEU A 22 -7.33 5.76 0.17
N ALA A 23 -8.19 6.06 1.15
CA ALA A 23 -7.77 6.66 2.41
C ALA A 23 -6.81 5.77 3.20
N GLN A 24 -7.08 4.46 3.30
CA GLN A 24 -6.20 3.54 4.01
C GLN A 24 -4.84 3.38 3.30
N ILE A 25 -4.83 3.29 1.96
CA ILE A 25 -3.57 3.29 1.18
C ILE A 25 -2.79 4.58 1.44
N THR A 26 -3.48 5.73 1.41
CA THR A 26 -2.86 7.03 1.68
C THR A 26 -2.25 7.08 3.09
N SER A 27 -2.95 6.55 4.09
CA SER A 27 -2.45 6.52 5.48
C SER A 27 -1.18 5.67 5.61
N GLU A 28 -1.13 4.50 4.99
CA GLU A 28 0.05 3.63 5.03
C GLU A 28 1.25 4.28 4.31
N LEU A 29 1.04 4.88 3.14
CA LEU A 29 2.10 5.60 2.43
C LEU A 29 2.61 6.82 3.22
N LEU A 30 1.70 7.57 3.84
CA LEU A 30 2.06 8.72 4.66
C LEU A 30 2.89 8.32 5.88
N GLN A 31 2.54 7.19 6.52
CA GLN A 31 3.30 6.67 7.65
C GLN A 31 4.74 6.33 7.23
N ASN A 32 4.92 5.65 6.08
CA ASN A 32 6.24 5.33 5.55
C ASN A 32 7.09 6.59 5.33
N SER A 33 6.51 7.65 4.77
CA SER A 33 7.23 8.90 4.56
C SER A 33 7.60 9.61 5.87
N ILE A 34 6.73 9.57 6.87
CA ILE A 34 7.02 10.10 8.22
C ILE A 34 8.15 9.31 8.88
N ASP A 35 8.10 7.98 8.82
CA ASP A 35 9.13 7.10 9.37
C ASP A 35 10.48 7.30 8.66
N ALA A 36 10.45 7.66 7.36
CA ALA A 36 11.62 8.07 6.58
C ALA A 36 12.13 9.48 6.90
N GLY A 37 11.52 10.20 7.84
CA GLY A 37 11.93 11.53 8.28
C GLY A 37 11.61 12.65 7.28
N ALA A 38 10.64 12.46 6.38
CA ALA A 38 10.26 13.48 5.41
C ALA A 38 9.75 14.76 6.10
N THR A 39 10.18 15.92 5.58
CA THR A 39 9.71 17.25 6.03
C THR A 39 8.73 17.88 5.04
N ALA A 40 8.63 17.33 3.83
CA ALA A 40 7.72 17.73 2.78
C ALA A 40 7.14 16.49 2.10
N ILE A 41 5.82 16.45 2.00
CA ILE A 41 5.08 15.33 1.41
C ILE A 41 3.99 15.90 0.50
N GLU A 42 3.96 15.46 -0.74
CA GLU A 42 2.96 15.80 -1.74
C GLU A 42 2.10 14.57 -2.04
N ILE A 43 0.78 14.75 -2.05
CA ILE A 43 -0.20 13.68 -2.32
C ILE A 43 -1.07 14.10 -3.49
N LEU A 44 -1.05 13.31 -4.55
CA LEU A 44 -1.90 13.46 -5.71
C LEU A 44 -2.91 12.32 -5.75
N VAL A 45 -4.20 12.66 -5.75
CA VAL A 45 -5.30 11.69 -5.85
C VAL A 45 -6.00 11.86 -7.20
N ASN A 46 -5.96 10.81 -8.02
CA ASN A 46 -6.70 10.72 -9.26
C ASN A 46 -7.97 9.88 -9.03
N ILE A 47 -9.11 10.56 -8.89
CA ILE A 47 -10.41 9.94 -8.62
C ILE A 47 -10.92 9.12 -9.82
N PRO A 48 -10.87 9.62 -11.09
CA PRO A 48 -11.23 8.81 -12.25
C PRO A 48 -10.46 7.48 -12.35
N ASP A 49 -9.15 7.53 -12.14
CA ASP A 49 -8.28 6.36 -12.30
C ASP A 49 -8.12 5.55 -11.00
N ARG A 50 -8.76 5.99 -9.91
CA ARG A 50 -8.62 5.42 -8.56
C ARG A 50 -7.15 5.21 -8.16
N ALA A 51 -6.32 6.19 -8.47
CA ALA A 51 -4.89 6.15 -8.23
C ALA A 51 -4.48 7.21 -7.20
N ILE A 52 -3.44 6.88 -6.43
CA ILE A 52 -2.76 7.79 -5.51
C ILE A 52 -1.29 7.77 -5.85
N GLU A 53 -0.69 8.95 -5.89
CA GLU A 53 0.75 9.13 -5.95
C GLU A 53 1.18 9.96 -4.74
N LEU A 54 2.23 9.50 -4.05
CA LEU A 54 2.82 10.20 -2.92
C LEU A 54 4.30 10.42 -3.21
N ARG A 55 4.75 11.67 -3.02
CA ARG A 55 6.15 12.08 -3.16
C ARG A 55 6.62 12.67 -1.84
N ASP A 56 7.73 12.19 -1.34
CA ASP A 56 8.35 12.73 -0.13
C ASP A 56 9.84 13.02 -0.34
N ASN A 57 10.42 13.74 0.61
CA ASN A 57 11.85 14.06 0.66
C ASN A 57 12.58 13.35 1.81
N GLY A 58 12.06 12.19 2.23
CA GLY A 58 12.68 11.36 3.26
C GLY A 58 13.97 10.71 2.80
N VAL A 59 14.53 9.82 3.64
CA VAL A 59 15.80 9.12 3.35
C VAL A 59 15.73 8.15 2.16
N GLY A 60 14.53 7.87 1.66
CA GLY A 60 14.29 6.90 0.59
C GLY A 60 14.49 5.46 1.06
N ILE A 61 14.56 4.54 0.10
CA ILE A 61 14.81 3.12 0.34
C ILE A 61 16.15 2.77 -0.29
N ALA A 62 17.04 2.14 0.46
CA ALA A 62 18.33 1.70 -0.06
C ALA A 62 18.12 0.63 -1.14
N PRO A 63 18.93 0.58 -2.22
CA PRO A 63 18.74 -0.38 -3.31
C PRO A 63 18.68 -1.85 -2.87
N ASP A 64 19.43 -2.20 -1.82
CA ASP A 64 19.48 -3.56 -1.27
C ASP A 64 18.15 -3.95 -0.59
N ASP A 65 17.41 -2.98 -0.07
CA ASP A 65 16.13 -3.17 0.61
C ASP A 65 14.94 -3.27 -0.37
N PHE A 66 15.14 -3.02 -1.67
CA PHE A 66 14.08 -3.15 -2.67
C PHE A 66 13.48 -4.57 -2.73
N THR A 67 14.27 -5.59 -2.38
CA THR A 67 13.82 -6.99 -2.34
C THR A 67 12.84 -7.29 -1.19
N LEU A 68 12.75 -6.40 -0.20
CA LEU A 68 11.86 -6.51 0.96
C LEU A 68 10.52 -5.77 0.75
N LEU A 69 10.39 -5.00 -0.34
CA LEU A 69 9.17 -4.24 -0.63
C LEU A 69 8.03 -5.17 -1.09
N ALA A 70 6.80 -4.82 -0.69
CA ALA A 70 5.55 -5.44 -1.12
C ALA A 70 5.41 -6.96 -0.85
N GLN A 71 6.01 -7.46 0.24
CA GLN A 71 5.82 -8.82 0.75
C GLN A 71 4.49 -9.00 1.49
#